data_AF-A0A269Z0L7-F1
#
_entry.id   AF-A0A269Z0L7-F1
#
_cell.length_a   1.000
_cell.length_b   1.000
_cell.length_c   1.000
_cell.angle_alpha   90.00
_cell.angle_beta   90.00
_cell.angle_gamma   90.00
#
_symmetry.space_group_name_H-M   'P 1'
#
loop_
_entity.id
_entity.type
_entity.pdbx_description
1 polymer ?
#
loop_
_entity_poly.entity_id
_entity_poly.type
_entity_poly.pdbx_seq_one_letter_code
_entity_poly.pdbx_strand_id
1 'polypeptide(L)' 'VLKDMIHKSRSIAKQLIEKKRVKVNHTIIDSPDFQLEMNDLLSIQGFGRAQVTDIGGRTKKDKIHITYHTLFK' A
#
# COMPACT_ATOMS: atom_id res chain seq x y z
N VAL A 1 5.85 -0.38 2.25
CA VAL A 1 4.45 0.01 2.54
C VAL A 1 3.51 -1.20 2.57
N LEU A 2 3.11 -1.82 1.45
CA LEU A 2 2.11 -2.91 1.50
C LEU A 2 2.54 -4.10 2.35
N LYS A 3 3.81 -4.55 2.24
CA LYS A 3 4.40 -5.61 3.08
C LYS A 3 4.27 -5.32 4.58
N ASP A 4 4.39 -4.04 4.94
CA ASP A 4 4.42 -3.55 6.32
C ASP A 4 3.00 -3.51 6.87
N MET A 5 2.04 -3.07 6.06
CA MET A 5 0.60 -3.08 6.37
C MET A 5 0.07 -4.49 6.65
N ILE A 6 0.51 -5.49 5.89
CA ILE A 6 0.02 -6.88 6.02
C ILE A 6 0.89 -7.77 6.92
N HIS A 7 2.02 -7.26 7.42
CA HIS A 7 3.02 -8.03 8.18
C HIS A 7 3.44 -9.35 7.50
N LYS A 8 3.65 -9.32 6.18
CA LYS A 8 4.12 -10.46 5.37
C LYS A 8 5.28 -10.07 4.46
N SER A 9 5.86 -11.05 3.78
CA SER A 9 6.96 -10.83 2.85
C SER A 9 6.52 -9.99 1.64
N ARG A 10 7.50 -9.37 0.97
CA ARG A 10 7.27 -8.64 -0.30
C ARG A 10 6.65 -9.54 -1.38
N SER A 11 7.02 -10.82 -1.41
CA SER A 11 6.46 -11.79 -2.37
C SER A 11 4.96 -11.98 -2.16
N ILE A 12 4.51 -12.15 -0.90
CA ILE A 12 3.08 -12.27 -0.59
C ILE A 12 2.33 -10.98 -0.94
N ALA A 13 2.91 -9.81 -0.62
CA ALA A 13 2.33 -8.53 -0.99
C ALA A 13 2.13 -8.41 -2.51
N LYS A 14 3.13 -8.80 -3.31
CA LYS A 14 3.06 -8.80 -4.77
C LYS A 14 1.95 -9.73 -5.29
N GLN A 15 1.87 -10.95 -4.74
CA GLN A 15 0.82 -11.91 -5.11
C GLN A 15 -0.60 -11.39 -4.82
N LEU A 16 -0.80 -10.61 -3.75
CA LEU A 16 -2.11 -10.01 -3.48
C LEU A 16 -2.51 -8.99 -4.56
N ILE A 17 -1.54 -8.20 -5.06
CA ILE A 17 -1.75 -7.25 -6.15
C ILE A 17 -2.05 -8.00 -7.45
N GLU A 18 -1.20 -8.96 -7.84
CA GLU A 18 -1.37 -9.77 -9.06
C GLU A 18 -2.70 -10.54 -9.06
N LYS A 19 -3.17 -10.98 -7.89
CA LYS A 19 -4.48 -11.65 -7.72
C LYS A 19 -5.67 -10.68 -7.58
N LYS A 20 -5.48 -9.38 -7.83
CA LYS A 20 -6.54 -8.35 -7.77
C LYS A 20 -7.23 -8.24 -6.40
N ARG A 21 -6.48 -8.50 -5.32
CA ARG A 21 -6.97 -8.48 -3.92
C ARG A 21 -6.67 -7.16 -3.19
N VAL A 22 -6.15 -6.16 -3.91
CA VAL A 22 -5.81 -4.84 -3.39
C VAL A 22 -6.55 -3.79 -4.21
N LYS A 23 -7.10 -2.78 -3.52
CA LYS A 23 -7.73 -1.62 -4.15
C LYS A 23 -7.16 -0.32 -3.60
N VAL A 24 -7.04 0.70 -4.44
CA VAL A 24 -6.72 2.09 -4.08
C VAL A 24 -7.89 2.92 -4.58
N ASN A 25 -8.49 3.71 -3.69
CA ASN A 25 -9.64 4.58 -4.03
C ASN A 25 -10.74 3.82 -4.79
N HIS A 26 -11.11 2.63 -4.30
CA HIS A 26 -12.11 1.72 -4.88
C HIS A 26 -11.74 1.08 -6.24
N THR A 27 -10.58 1.42 -6.80
CA THR A 27 -10.07 0.86 -8.05
C THR A 27 -9.15 -0.31 -7.76
N ILE A 28 -9.29 -1.42 -8.50
CA ILE A 28 -8.40 -2.58 -8.39
C ILE A 28 -7.05 -2.23 -9.02
N ILE A 29 -5.96 -2.54 -8.32
CA ILE A 29 -4.61 -2.49 -8.88
C ILE A 29 -4.11 -3.90 -9.12
N ASP A 30 -3.49 -4.08 -10.27
CA ASP A 30 -2.85 -5.31 -10.73
C ASP A 30 -1.33 -5.15 -10.96
N SER A 31 -0.80 -3.93 -10.89
CA SER A 31 0.63 -3.64 -10.95
C SER A 31 1.23 -3.26 -9.59
N PRO A 32 2.34 -3.88 -9.16
CA PRO A 32 3.05 -3.50 -7.94
C PRO A 32 3.80 -2.17 -8.05
N ASP A 33 3.96 -1.64 -9.26
CA ASP A 33 4.65 -0.37 -9.53
C ASP A 33 3.71 0.84 -9.46
N PHE A 34 2.44 0.62 -9.08
CA PHE A 34 1.49 1.69 -8.86
C PHE A 34 2.01 2.68 -7.80
N GLN A 35 2.07 3.96 -8.17
CA GLN A 35 2.48 5.02 -7.26
C GLN A 35 1.28 5.47 -6.44
N LEU A 36 1.44 5.46 -5.12
CA LEU A 36 0.44 5.98 -4.19
C LEU A 36 0.55 7.50 -4.10
N GLU A 37 -0.58 8.13 -3.84
CA GLU A 37 -0.69 9.55 -3.54
C GLU A 37 -1.13 9.79 -2.08
N MET A 38 -0.96 11.04 -1.63
CA MET A 38 -1.41 11.44 -0.30
C MET A 38 -2.93 11.28 -0.20
N ASN A 39 -3.42 10.80 0.95
CA ASN A 39 -4.83 10.49 1.22
C ASN A 39 -5.41 9.27 0.48
N ASP A 40 -4.61 8.54 -0.30
CA ASP A 40 -5.05 7.30 -0.93
C ASP A 40 -5.55 6.28 0.10
N LEU A 41 -6.72 5.69 -0.20
CA LEU A 41 -7.33 4.65 0.59
C LEU A 41 -7.00 3.27 0.03
N LEU A 42 -6.14 2.53 0.74
CA LEU A 42 -5.84 1.14 0.45
C LEU A 42 -6.84 0.20 1.12
N SER A 43 -7.49 -0.64 0.33
CA SER A 43 -8.29 -1.77 0.81
C SER A 43 -7.63 -3.08 0.43
N ILE A 44 -7.23 -3.87 1.43
CA ILE A 44 -6.49 -5.12 1.24
C ILE A 44 -7.35 -6.26 1.75
N GLN A 45 -7.73 -7.17 0.86
CA GLN A 45 -8.65 -8.24 1.20
C GLN A 45 -8.06 -9.16 2.30
N GLY A 46 -8.77 -9.28 3.42
CA GLY A 46 -8.36 -10.09 4.57
C GLY A 46 -7.35 -9.43 5.51
N PHE A 47 -6.94 -8.19 5.23
CA PHE A 47 -6.02 -7.41 6.08
C PHE A 47 -6.57 -6.05 6.51
N GLY A 48 -7.70 -5.62 5.92
CA GLY A 48 -8.41 -4.41 6.32
C GLY A 48 -8.13 -3.23 5.41
N ARG A 49 -8.17 -2.02 5.99
CA ARG A 49 -7.99 -0.75 5.27
C ARG A 49 -6.93 0.11 5.90
N ALA A 50 -6.18 0.83 5.08
CA ALA A 50 -5.21 1.83 5.51
C ALA A 50 -5.30 3.05 4.61
N GLN A 51 -5.06 4.22 5.17
CA GLN A 51 -4.97 5.47 4.41
C GLN A 51 -3.56 6.04 4.49
N VAL A 52 -3.05 6.49 3.35
CA VAL A 52 -1.76 7.20 3.26
C VAL A 52 -1.92 8.58 3.87
N THR A 53 -1.15 8.89 4.92
CA THR A 53 -1.20 10.19 5.59
C THR A 53 -0.13 11.14 5.10
N ASP A 54 1.03 10.60 4.72
CA ASP A 54 2.15 11.40 4.26
C ASP A 54 3.02 10.61 3.28
N ILE A 55 3.45 11.29 2.23
CA ILE A 55 4.48 10.83 1.31
C ILE A 55 5.64 11.79 1.52
N GLY A 56 6.50 11.45 2.46
CA GLY A 56 7.61 12.29 2.86
C GLY A 56 8.63 12.48 1.73
N GLY A 57 9.61 13.34 2.00
CA GLY A 57 10.70 13.61 1.06
C GLY A 57 11.54 12.37 0.72
N ARG A 58 12.19 12.42 -0.44
CA ARG A 58 13.19 11.42 -0.84
C ARG A 58 14.42 11.54 0.04
N THR A 59 14.86 10.42 0.61
CA THR A 59 16.15 10.35 1.31
C THR A 59 17.31 10.62 0.35
N LYS A 60 18.52 10.85 0.88
CA LYS A 60 19.76 10.98 0.09
C LYS A 60 20.05 9.79 -0.86
N LYS A 61 19.38 8.64 -0.66
CA LYS A 61 19.46 7.44 -1.50
C LYS A 61 18.17 7.20 -2.32
N ASP A 62 17.42 8.25 -2.58
CA ASP A 62 16.17 8.27 -3.36
C ASP A 62 15.03 7.36 -2.82
N LYS A 63 15.12 6.94 -1.55
CA LYS A 63 14.02 6.20 -0.90
C LYS A 63 12.93 7.17 -0.48
N ILE A 64 11.69 6.89 -0.88
CA ILE A 64 10.50 7.59 -0.41
C ILE A 64 10.04 6.95 0.90
N HIS A 65 9.78 7.76 1.92
CA HIS A 65 9.15 7.32 3.16
C HIS A 65 7.64 7.55 3.05
N ILE A 66 6.84 6.52 3.35
CA ILE A 66 5.38 6.62 3.32
C ILE A 66 4.87 6.32 4.71
N THR A 67 4.09 7.26 5.26
CA THR A 67 3.36 7.10 6.52
C THR A 67 1.89 6.81 6.21
N TYR A 68 1.30 5.91 6.99
CA TYR A 68 -0.08 5.52 6.85
C TYR A 68 -0.69 5.27 8.22
N HIS A 69 -2.01 5.39 8.30
CA HIS A 69 -2.77 4.91 9.45
C HIS A 69 -3.72 3.79 9.03
N THR A 70 -3.85 2.78 9.89
CA THR A 70 -4.79 1.67 9.68
C THR A 70 -6.17 2.11 10.15
N LEU A 71 -7.17 1.96 9.28
CA LEU A 71 -8.56 2.31 9.58
C LEU A 71 -9.31 1.16 10.26
N PHE A 72 -9.11 -0.07 9.79
CA PHE A 72 -9.78 -1.27 10.31
C PHE A 72 -8.90 -2.51 10.07
N LYS A 73 -8.89 -3.48 11.00
CA LYS A 73 -8.27 -4.80 10.85
C LYS A 73 -9.35 -5.88 10.83
#